data_AF-A0A6M3L0A0-F1
#
_entry.id   AF-A0A6M3L0A0-F1
#
_cell.length_a   1.000
_cell.length_b   1.000
_cell.length_c   1.000
_cell.angle_alpha   90.00
_cell.angle_beta   90.00
_cell.angle_gamma   90.00
#
_symmetry.space_group_name_H-M   'P 1'
#
loop_
_entity.id
_entity.type
_entity.pdbx_description
1 polymer ?
#
loop_
_entity_poly.entity_id
_entity_poly.type
_entity_poly.pdbx_seq_one_letter_code
_entity_poly.pdbx_strand_id
1 'polypeptide(L)'
;MPFTFKKQKKEGRYKSFQKDFTDIKLKKKAVGYIAQEETFSYRVSFAIKKEKTKSDPAPFKWITFKKRFKTEKRARKFANKNFNEIIEKFDLHKFEKE
;
A
#
# COMPACT_ATOMS: atom_id res chain seq x y z
N MET A 1 -15.76 -1.94 -7.39
CA MET A 1 -15.63 -0.79 -6.46
C MET A 1 -14.13 -0.51 -6.27
N PRO A 2 -13.56 0.55 -6.85
CA PRO A 2 -12.09 0.73 -6.93
C PRO A 2 -11.43 1.00 -5.57
N PHE A 3 -10.09 0.92 -5.51
CA PHE A 3 -9.36 1.35 -4.32
C PHE A 3 -9.54 2.85 -4.08
N THR A 4 -9.52 3.20 -2.79
CA THR A 4 -9.47 4.58 -2.30
C THR A 4 -8.11 4.87 -1.73
N PHE A 5 -7.68 6.13 -1.73
CA PHE A 5 -6.32 6.51 -1.34
C PHE A 5 -6.35 7.59 -0.28
N LYS A 6 -5.58 7.44 0.79
CA LYS A 6 -5.43 8.45 1.84
C LYS A 6 -3.97 8.83 2.00
N LYS A 7 -3.60 10.05 1.62
CA LYS A 7 -2.25 10.57 1.85
C LYS A 7 -2.06 10.76 3.36
N GLN A 8 -0.98 10.22 3.90
CA GLN A 8 -0.59 10.43 5.29
C GLN A 8 0.04 11.81 5.42
N LYS A 9 -0.33 12.53 6.49
CA LYS A 9 0.30 13.81 6.80
C LYS A 9 1.70 13.53 7.34
N LYS A 10 2.67 14.35 6.94
CA LYS A 10 4.00 14.32 7.53
C LYS A 10 3.91 15.05 8.86
N GLU A 11 4.16 14.34 9.95
CA GLU A 11 4.01 14.86 11.31
C GLU A 11 5.33 14.74 12.09
N GLY A 12 5.53 15.64 13.04
CA GLY A 12 6.70 15.67 13.92
C GLY A 12 7.86 16.57 13.47
N ARG A 13 8.93 16.58 14.29
CA ARG A 13 10.10 17.46 14.15
C ARG A 13 10.90 17.23 12.86
N TYR A 14 10.84 16.02 12.30
CA TYR A 14 11.57 15.61 11.09
C TYR A 14 10.69 15.48 9.84
N LYS A 15 9.55 16.19 9.80
CA LYS A 15 8.57 16.12 8.69
C LYS A 15 9.17 16.43 7.31
N SER A 16 10.23 17.22 7.23
CA SER A 16 10.93 17.55 5.96
C SER A 16 11.70 16.35 5.38
N PHE A 17 12.16 15.44 6.23
CA PHE A 17 12.88 14.22 5.82
C PHE A 17 11.95 13.03 5.58
N GLN A 18 10.68 13.12 6.04
CA GLN A 18 9.70 12.06 5.80
C GLN A 18 9.33 11.99 4.31
N LYS A 19 9.44 10.80 3.76
CA LYS A 19 9.02 10.51 2.38
C LYS A 19 7.50 10.49 2.27
N ASP A 20 6.97 10.79 1.09
CA ASP A 20 5.52 10.74 0.88
C ASP A 20 5.01 9.30 1.02
N PHE A 21 3.87 9.17 1.72
CA PHE A 21 3.21 7.89 1.95
C PHE A 21 1.70 8.04 1.78
N THR A 22 1.09 7.10 1.08
CA THR A 22 -0.34 7.10 0.80
C THR A 22 -0.91 5.72 1.04
N ASP A 23 -1.88 5.60 1.93
CA ASP A 23 -2.59 4.35 2.16
C ASP A 23 -3.44 4.00 0.94
N ILE A 24 -3.45 2.71 0.59
CA ILE A 24 -4.41 2.11 -0.31
C ILE A 24 -5.48 1.43 0.54
N LYS A 25 -6.74 1.79 0.29
CA LYS A 25 -7.88 1.37 1.10
C LYS A 25 -8.95 0.67 0.28
N LEU A 26 -9.51 -0.38 0.87
CA LEU A 26 -10.63 -1.13 0.35
C LEU A 26 -11.72 -1.22 1.42
N LYS A 27 -12.95 -0.80 1.10
CA LYS A 27 -14.07 -0.74 2.06
C LYS A 27 -13.67 -0.04 3.38
N LYS A 28 -13.04 1.14 3.27
CA LYS A 28 -12.51 1.98 4.38
C LYS A 28 -11.36 1.39 5.21
N LYS A 29 -11.01 0.10 5.02
CA LYS A 29 -9.86 -0.55 5.67
C LYS A 29 -8.59 -0.40 4.83
N ALA A 30 -7.43 -0.23 5.46
CA ALA A 30 -6.17 -0.18 4.74
C ALA A 30 -5.77 -1.59 4.29
N VAL A 31 -5.28 -1.72 3.06
CA VAL A 31 -4.86 -3.00 2.46
C VAL A 31 -3.48 -2.92 1.81
N GLY A 32 -2.91 -1.72 1.74
CA GLY A 32 -1.71 -1.44 0.98
C GLY A 32 -1.25 -0.02 1.19
N TYR A 33 -0.15 0.32 0.54
CA TYR A 33 0.36 1.68 0.49
C TYR A 33 1.10 1.98 -0.80
N ILE A 34 1.25 3.27 -1.07
CA ILE A 34 2.12 3.83 -2.08
C ILE A 34 3.17 4.64 -1.32
N ALA A 35 4.42 4.20 -1.38
CA ALA A 35 5.53 4.87 -0.72
C ALA A 35 6.46 5.49 -1.76
N GLN A 36 6.93 6.71 -1.47
CA GLN A 36 8.03 7.31 -2.18
C GLN A 36 9.35 6.73 -1.65
N GLU A 37 10.17 6.18 -2.54
CA GLU A 37 11.52 5.72 -2.20
C GLU A 37 12.58 6.78 -2.50
N GLU A 38 12.45 7.46 -3.63
CA GLU A 38 13.38 8.50 -4.09
C GLU A 38 12.59 9.66 -4.73
N THR A 39 13.30 10.73 -5.09
CA THR A 39 12.75 11.83 -5.88
C THR A 39 12.14 11.27 -7.17
N PHE A 40 10.82 11.42 -7.34
CA PHE A 40 10.05 10.85 -8.46
C PHE A 40 10.08 9.31 -8.58
N SER A 41 10.21 8.57 -7.48
CA SER A 41 10.16 7.10 -7.49
C SER A 41 9.18 6.58 -6.45
N TYR A 42 8.04 6.05 -6.92
CA TYR A 42 6.98 5.51 -6.07
C TYR A 42 6.81 4.01 -6.29
N ARG A 43 6.61 3.26 -5.20
CA ARG A 43 6.25 1.83 -5.21
C ARG A 43 4.84 1.61 -4.69
N VAL A 44 4.21 0.54 -5.16
CA VAL A 44 2.91 0.07 -4.72
C VAL A 44 3.10 -1.24 -3.98
N SER A 45 2.57 -1.31 -2.77
CA SER A 45 2.62 -2.50 -1.93
C SER A 45 1.24 -2.85 -1.37
N PHE A 46 0.96 -4.14 -1.25
CA PHE A 46 -0.27 -4.65 -0.64
C PHE A 46 0.07 -5.67 0.44
N ALA A 47 -0.75 -5.74 1.48
CA ALA A 47 -0.68 -6.80 2.47
C ALA A 47 -1.56 -7.96 2.00
N ILE A 48 -0.98 -9.15 1.89
CA ILE A 48 -1.71 -10.40 1.66
C ILE A 48 -1.80 -11.17 2.96
N LYS A 49 -2.89 -11.90 3.18
CA LYS A 49 -3.00 -12.80 4.32
C LYS A 49 -1.97 -13.91 4.19
N LYS A 50 -1.41 -14.30 5.33
CA LYS A 50 -0.49 -15.41 5.47
C LYS A 50 -0.84 -16.15 6.74
N GLU A 51 -0.69 -17.47 6.73
CA GLU A 51 -0.78 -18.26 7.95
C GLU A 51 0.31 -17.87 8.94
N LYS A 52 -0.08 -17.75 10.21
CA LYS A 52 0.86 -17.47 11.29
C LYS A 52 1.73 -18.70 11.49
N THR A 53 3.03 -18.49 11.55
CA THR A 53 3.99 -19.53 11.92
C THR A 53 4.71 -19.09 13.19
N LYS A 54 5.26 -20.03 13.98
CA LYS A 54 6.01 -19.68 15.20
C LYS A 54 7.17 -18.70 14.91
N SER A 55 7.76 -18.78 13.72
CA SER A 55 8.85 -17.90 13.28
C SER A 55 8.39 -16.57 12.67
N ASP A 56 7.12 -16.45 12.26
CA ASP A 56 6.57 -15.26 11.63
C ASP A 56 5.13 -15.05 12.14
N PRO A 57 4.96 -14.33 13.26
CA PRO A 57 3.69 -14.22 13.97
C PRO A 57 2.70 -13.26 13.28
N ALA A 58 3.18 -12.48 12.29
CA ALA A 58 2.34 -11.54 11.55
C ALA A 58 1.33 -12.29 10.66
N PRO A 59 0.03 -11.98 10.72
CA PRO A 59 -1.00 -12.63 9.89
C PRO A 59 -0.99 -12.15 8.42
N PHE A 60 0.07 -11.49 7.99
CA PHE A 60 0.16 -10.89 6.67
C PHE A 60 1.61 -10.82 6.17
N LYS A 61 1.76 -10.73 4.86
CA LYS A 61 3.02 -10.44 4.19
C LYS A 61 2.83 -9.29 3.22
N TRP A 62 3.84 -8.44 3.08
CA TRP A 62 3.84 -7.40 2.05
C TRP A 62 4.25 -7.97 0.70
N ILE A 63 3.39 -7.81 -0.31
CA ILE A 63 3.78 -7.94 -1.72
C ILE A 63 4.07 -6.55 -2.26
N THR A 64 5.24 -6.37 -2.84
CA THR A 64 5.66 -5.09 -3.42
C THR A 64 5.84 -5.27 -4.90
N PHE A 65 5.15 -4.45 -5.70
CA PHE A 65 5.33 -4.48 -7.13
C PHE A 65 6.72 -3.94 -7.50
N LYS A 66 7.48 -4.69 -8.30
CA LYS A 66 8.81 -4.28 -8.77
C LYS A 66 8.76 -2.99 -9.58
N LYS A 67 7.64 -2.74 -10.27
CA LYS A 67 7.42 -1.56 -11.11
C LYS A 67 7.46 -0.27 -10.27
N ARG A 68 8.36 0.64 -10.66
CA ARG A 68 8.46 2.00 -10.12
C ARG A 68 7.60 2.96 -10.94
N PHE A 69 7.02 3.95 -10.28
CA PHE A 69 6.23 5.00 -10.93
C PHE A 69 6.87 6.37 -10.71
N LYS A 70 6.90 7.19 -11.77
CA LYS A 70 7.45 8.56 -11.73
C LYS A 70 6.64 9.53 -10.85
N THR A 71 5.36 9.22 -10.66
CA THR A 71 4.40 10.08 -9.93
C THR A 71 3.44 9.21 -9.14
N GLU A 72 3.01 9.68 -7.98
CA GLU A 72 1.98 9.03 -7.16
C GLU A 72 0.68 8.78 -7.96
N LYS A 73 0.26 9.74 -8.80
CA LYS A 73 -0.95 9.62 -9.64
C LYS A 73 -0.91 8.41 -10.56
N ARG A 74 0.25 8.08 -11.15
CA ARG A 74 0.44 6.90 -11.99
C ARG A 74 0.37 5.61 -11.17
N ALA A 75 0.93 5.60 -9.96
CA ALA A 75 0.83 4.46 -9.04
C ALA A 75 -0.63 4.19 -8.63
N ARG A 76 -1.41 5.23 -8.30
CA ARG A 76 -2.85 5.12 -8.01
C ARG A 76 -3.63 4.57 -9.20
N LYS A 77 -3.38 5.09 -10.41
CA LYS A 77 -4.00 4.59 -11.65
C LYS A 77 -3.66 3.12 -11.89
N PHE A 78 -2.42 2.71 -11.65
CA PHE A 78 -2.02 1.31 -11.78
C PHE A 78 -2.77 0.40 -10.79
N ALA A 79 -2.85 0.79 -9.51
CA ALA A 79 -3.60 0.02 -8.51
C ALA A 79 -5.08 -0.15 -8.90
N ASN A 80 -5.72 0.92 -9.39
CA ASN A 80 -7.12 0.86 -9.83
C ASN A 80 -7.32 0.12 -11.15
N LYS A 81 -6.38 0.23 -12.10
CA LYS A 81 -6.47 -0.48 -13.39
C LYS A 81 -6.43 -2.00 -13.18
N ASN A 82 -5.58 -2.46 -12.27
CA ASN A 82 -5.41 -3.90 -11.97
C ASN A 82 -6.26 -4.32 -10.76
N PHE A 83 -7.29 -3.55 -10.41
CA PHE A 83 -8.08 -3.78 -9.20
C PHE A 83 -8.68 -5.20 -9.14
N ASN A 84 -9.31 -5.64 -10.23
CA ASN A 84 -9.93 -6.97 -10.30
C ASN A 84 -8.89 -8.08 -10.15
N GLU A 85 -7.80 -8.01 -10.93
CA GLU A 85 -6.71 -9.00 -10.88
C GLU A 85 -6.08 -9.09 -9.49
N ILE A 86 -5.88 -7.95 -8.81
CA ILE A 86 -5.27 -7.93 -7.48
C ILE A 86 -6.18 -8.61 -6.44
N ILE A 87 -7.49 -8.36 -6.49
CA ILE A 87 -8.43 -8.96 -5.53
C ILE A 87 -8.65 -10.44 -5.79
N GLU A 88 -8.71 -10.84 -7.07
CA GLU A 88 -8.92 -12.23 -7.45
C GLU A 88 -7.69 -13.09 -7.14
N LYS A 89 -6.49 -12.56 -7.43
CA LYS A 89 -5.23 -13.30 -7.26
C LYS A 89 -4.70 -13.31 -5.83
N PHE A 90 -5.03 -12.28 -5.04
CA PHE A 90 -4.46 -12.11 -3.70
C PHE A 90 -5.57 -11.91 -2.66
N ASP A 91 -5.57 -12.78 -1.63
CA ASP A 91 -6.40 -12.55 -0.45
C ASP A 91 -5.81 -11.42 0.40
N LEU A 92 -6.28 -10.19 0.16
CA LEU A 92 -5.74 -9.00 0.81
C LEU A 92 -6.06 -8.96 2.31
N HIS A 93 -5.03 -8.69 3.11
CA HIS A 93 -5.18 -8.41 4.53
C HIS A 93 -5.71 -6.99 4.73
N LYS A 94 -6.74 -6.86 5.58
CA LYS A 94 -7.38 -5.58 5.89
C LYS A 94 -6.97 -5.16 7.29
N PHE A 95 -6.17 -4.11 7.38
CA PHE A 95 -5.84 -3.49 8.66
C PHE A 95 -7.09 -2.78 9.19
N GLU A 96 -7.51 -3.19 10.38
CA GLU A 96 -8.50 -2.45 11.15
C GLU A 96 -7.81 -1.20 11.69
N LYS A 97 -8.45 -0.04 11.51
CA LYS A 97 -8.11 1.10 12.35
C LYS A 97 -8.84 0.85 13.65
N GLU A 98 -8.09 0.66 14.73
CA GLU A 98 -8.58 1.01 16.07
C GLU A 98 -9.07 2.46 16.08
#